data_AF-A0A5N8H4L0-F1
#
_entry.id   AF-A0A5N8H4L0-F1
#
_cell.length_a   1.000
_cell.length_b   1.000
_cell.length_c   1.000
_cell.angle_alpha   90.00
_cell.angle_beta   90.00
_cell.angle_gamma   90.00
#
_symmetry.space_group_name_H-M   'P 1'
#
loop_
_entity.id
_entity.type
_entity.pdbx_description
1 polymer ?
#
loop_
_entity_poly.entity_id
_entity_poly.type
_entity_poly.pdbx_seq_one_letter_code
_entity_poly.pdbx_strand_id
1 'polypeptide(L)'
;MTLRRLPDEDPQNLADPAYRRRRIIMQNMRDEELAIAQVEEMQAVSAVLKGKYTMTGEAFDPVEVDMGRSAANNITQSGGTEWSKRDKSTYDPTDDIEAYALNASGVVNIIVFDPKGWALFRSFKAVREKLDTRRGSHSELETAVRDLGKAVSYKGMYGDVAIVVYSGQYVENGVKKNFLPDNTMVLGNTHARGLRTYGCIQDADALSEGINASPRYPKNWKTSGDPAREFTMIQSAPLMLLADPDEFVSVQLA
;
A
#
# COMPACT_ATOMS: atom_id res chain seq x y z
N MET A 1 -26.17 -18.66 -0.16
CA MET A 1 -25.49 -17.50 -0.78
C MET A 1 -26.10 -17.26 -2.15
N THR A 2 -26.64 -16.07 -2.40
CA THR A 2 -27.17 -15.66 -3.71
C THR A 2 -26.05 -15.00 -4.51
N LEU A 3 -25.72 -15.53 -5.69
CA LEU A 3 -24.68 -14.98 -6.55
C LEU A 3 -25.13 -13.63 -7.12
N ARG A 4 -24.27 -12.61 -7.02
CA ARG A 4 -24.48 -11.34 -7.73
C ARG A 4 -24.10 -11.54 -9.20
N ARG A 5 -25.02 -11.22 -10.10
CA ARG A 5 -24.78 -11.21 -11.55
C ARG A 5 -23.72 -10.15 -11.88
N LEU A 6 -22.74 -10.51 -12.71
CA LEU A 6 -21.74 -9.57 -13.21
C LEU A 6 -22.33 -8.71 -14.34
N PRO A 7 -21.79 -7.51 -14.59
CA PRO A 7 -22.10 -6.75 -15.80
C PRO A 7 -21.91 -7.63 -17.04
N ASP A 8 -22.85 -7.54 -17.99
CA ASP A 8 -22.85 -8.28 -19.26
C ASP A 8 -22.85 -9.82 -19.17
N GLU A 9 -23.06 -10.37 -17.98
CA GLU A 9 -23.27 -11.81 -17.82
C GLU A 9 -24.65 -12.23 -18.34
N ASP A 10 -24.69 -13.28 -19.17
CA ASP A 10 -25.92 -13.94 -19.60
C ASP A 10 -26.64 -14.57 -18.38
N PRO A 11 -27.86 -14.13 -18.04
CA PRO A 11 -28.64 -14.68 -16.93
C PRO A 11 -28.89 -16.18 -17.02
N GLN A 12 -28.93 -16.76 -18.22
CA GLN A 12 -29.24 -18.19 -18.41
C GLN A 12 -28.13 -19.09 -17.83
N ASN A 13 -26.88 -18.64 -17.86
CA ASN A 13 -25.75 -19.38 -17.28
C ASN A 13 -25.88 -19.58 -15.77
N LEU A 14 -26.59 -18.70 -15.06
CA LEU A 14 -26.82 -18.81 -13.62
C LEU A 14 -27.78 -19.94 -13.23
N ALA A 15 -28.46 -20.56 -14.20
CA ALA A 15 -29.28 -21.75 -13.98
C ALA A 15 -28.43 -23.03 -13.88
N ASP A 16 -27.25 -23.08 -14.54
CA ASP A 16 -26.35 -24.23 -14.48
C ASP A 16 -25.61 -24.30 -13.13
N PRO A 17 -25.84 -25.35 -12.30
CA PRO A 17 -25.15 -25.52 -11.03
C PRO A 17 -23.62 -25.58 -11.17
N ALA A 18 -23.09 -26.14 -12.26
CA ALA A 18 -21.65 -26.23 -12.49
C ALA A 18 -21.05 -24.85 -12.77
N TYR A 19 -21.73 -24.02 -13.55
CA TYR A 19 -21.36 -22.62 -13.76
C TYR A 19 -21.37 -21.83 -12.45
N ARG A 20 -22.44 -21.95 -11.65
CA ARG A 20 -22.53 -21.30 -10.33
C ARG A 20 -21.38 -21.72 -9.41
N ARG A 21 -21.06 -23.01 -9.36
CA ARG A 21 -19.93 -23.53 -8.57
C ARG A 21 -18.61 -22.89 -8.99
N ARG A 22 -18.27 -22.89 -10.29
CA ARG A 22 -17.04 -22.25 -10.81
C ARG A 22 -16.98 -20.77 -10.44
N ARG A 23 -18.12 -20.08 -10.48
CA ARG A 23 -18.21 -18.65 -10.11
C ARG A 23 -17.94 -18.38 -8.65
N ILE A 24 -18.44 -19.24 -7.75
CA ILE A 24 -18.16 -19.12 -6.31
C ILE A 24 -16.67 -19.36 -6.05
N ILE A 25 -16.08 -20.40 -6.64
CA ILE A 25 -14.64 -20.70 -6.50
C ILE A 25 -13.79 -19.51 -6.96
N MET A 26 -14.09 -18.97 -8.15
CA MET A 26 -13.37 -17.81 -8.69
C MET A 26 -13.55 -16.54 -7.84
N GLN A 27 -14.73 -16.34 -7.25
CA GLN A 27 -14.96 -15.22 -6.35
C GLN A 27 -14.14 -15.36 -5.08
N ASN A 28 -14.20 -16.53 -4.42
CA ASN A 28 -13.43 -16.79 -3.21
C ASN A 28 -11.92 -16.62 -3.46
N MET A 29 -11.40 -17.20 -4.54
CA MET A 29 -9.97 -17.07 -4.89
C MET A 29 -9.55 -15.61 -5.15
N ARG A 30 -10.43 -14.79 -5.73
CA ARG A 30 -10.16 -13.34 -5.89
C ARG A 30 -10.13 -12.62 -4.55
N ASP A 31 -11.04 -12.97 -3.65
CA ASP A 31 -11.10 -12.37 -2.31
C ASP A 31 -9.89 -12.80 -1.47
N GLU A 32 -9.46 -14.07 -1.57
CA GLU A 32 -8.24 -14.62 -0.97
C GLU A 32 -6.97 -13.93 -1.50
N GLU A 33 -6.84 -13.76 -2.82
CA GLU A 33 -5.70 -13.03 -3.42
C GLU A 33 -5.70 -11.56 -2.99
N LEU A 34 -6.87 -10.92 -2.95
CA LEU A 34 -6.97 -9.53 -2.49
C LEU A 34 -6.55 -9.39 -1.02
N ALA A 35 -6.89 -10.35 -0.17
CA ALA A 35 -6.46 -10.36 1.23
C ALA A 35 -4.94 -10.47 1.33
N ILE A 36 -4.30 -11.35 0.54
CA ILE A 36 -2.84 -11.46 0.48
C ILE A 36 -2.22 -10.14 0.00
N ALA A 37 -2.72 -9.58 -1.10
CA ALA A 37 -2.23 -8.30 -1.63
C ALA A 37 -2.35 -7.15 -0.63
N GLN A 38 -3.40 -7.12 0.20
CA GLN A 38 -3.54 -6.13 1.28
C GLN A 38 -2.48 -6.31 2.36
N VAL A 39 -2.10 -7.55 2.70
CA VAL A 39 -1.00 -7.82 3.63
C VAL A 39 0.34 -7.38 3.02
N GLU A 40 0.59 -7.70 1.76
CA GLU A 40 1.80 -7.24 1.04
C GLU A 40 1.90 -5.71 1.07
N GLU A 41 0.82 -5.01 0.73
CA GLU A 41 0.76 -3.54 0.75
C GLU A 41 0.96 -2.99 2.17
N MET A 42 0.35 -3.61 3.18
CA MET A 42 0.51 -3.18 4.58
C MET A 42 1.96 -3.28 5.04
N GLN A 43 2.65 -4.37 4.68
CA GLN A 43 4.08 -4.54 4.98
C GLN A 43 4.92 -3.49 4.24
N ALA A 44 4.67 -3.27 2.95
CA ALA A 44 5.40 -2.29 2.14
C ALA A 44 5.22 -0.86 2.67
N VAL A 45 3.98 -0.45 2.94
CA VAL A 45 3.67 0.87 3.50
C VAL A 45 4.29 1.03 4.88
N SER A 46 4.21 0.01 5.74
CA SER A 46 4.81 0.08 7.08
C SER A 46 6.34 0.16 7.02
N ALA A 47 6.98 -0.58 6.12
CA ALA A 47 8.42 -0.48 5.90
C ALA A 47 8.82 0.93 5.44
N VAL A 48 8.10 1.53 4.48
CA VAL A 48 8.34 2.91 4.03
C VAL A 48 8.03 3.93 5.12
N LEU A 49 7.01 3.71 5.95
CA LEU A 49 6.61 4.66 6.98
C LEU A 49 7.44 4.62 8.24
N LYS A 50 7.93 3.44 8.64
CA LYS A 50 8.56 3.25 9.95
C LYS A 50 9.97 2.65 9.85
N GLY A 51 10.37 2.16 8.67
CA GLY A 51 11.59 1.38 8.51
C GLY A 51 11.49 -0.01 9.12
N LYS A 52 10.30 -0.40 9.58
CA LYS A 52 10.02 -1.66 10.27
C LYS A 52 8.53 -1.96 10.35
N TYR A 53 8.20 -3.22 10.60
CA TYR A 53 6.84 -3.65 10.92
C TYR A 53 6.83 -4.92 11.76
N THR A 54 5.70 -5.20 12.41
CA THR A 54 5.50 -6.42 13.18
C THR A 54 4.58 -7.35 12.41
N MET A 55 5.03 -8.56 12.12
CA MET A 55 4.21 -9.63 11.58
C MET A 55 3.44 -10.29 12.70
N THR A 56 2.15 -10.53 12.49
CA THR A 56 1.28 -11.24 13.42
C THR A 56 0.60 -12.41 12.69
N GLY A 57 0.32 -13.48 13.42
CA GLY A 57 -0.41 -14.63 12.90
C GLY A 57 -0.86 -15.54 14.04
N GLU A 58 -1.85 -16.39 13.79
CA GLU A 58 -2.35 -17.33 14.80
C GLU A 58 -1.33 -18.44 15.13
N ALA A 59 -0.42 -18.73 14.19
CA ALA A 59 0.52 -19.84 14.26
C ALA A 59 1.90 -19.47 14.85
N PHE A 60 2.16 -18.19 15.12
CA PHE A 60 3.45 -17.73 15.61
C PHE A 60 3.32 -16.45 16.46
N ASP A 61 4.22 -16.29 17.43
CA ASP A 61 4.29 -15.07 18.24
C ASP A 61 4.68 -13.86 17.36
N PRO A 62 4.20 -12.63 17.67
CA PRO A 62 4.53 -11.45 16.87
C PRO A 62 6.04 -11.27 16.64
N VAL A 63 6.44 -11.12 15.38
CA VAL A 63 7.85 -10.95 14.98
C VAL A 63 8.07 -9.56 14.42
N GLU A 64 9.01 -8.80 14.99
CA GLU A 64 9.44 -7.52 14.44
C GLU A 64 10.44 -7.73 13.31
N VAL A 65 10.18 -7.10 12.18
CA VAL A 65 11.08 -6.99 11.03
C VAL A 65 11.58 -5.55 11.02
N ASP A 66 12.81 -5.34 11.50
CA ASP A 66 13.46 -4.03 11.53
C ASP A 66 14.53 -3.95 10.44
N MET A 67 14.35 -3.03 9.49
CA MET A 67 15.31 -2.81 8.39
C MET A 67 16.47 -1.89 8.81
N GLY A 68 16.45 -1.34 10.02
CA GLY A 68 17.54 -0.53 10.56
C GLY A 68 17.53 0.91 10.08
N ARG A 69 16.36 1.50 9.83
CA ARG A 69 16.25 2.90 9.41
C ARG A 69 16.79 3.86 10.45
N SER A 70 17.52 4.87 10.00
CA SER A 70 18.00 5.98 10.81
C SER A 70 16.84 6.69 11.54
N ALA A 71 17.03 6.99 12.82
CA ALA A 71 16.02 7.66 13.63
C ALA A 71 15.69 9.08 13.10
N ALA A 72 16.66 9.75 12.47
CA ALA A 72 16.49 11.07 11.86
C ALA A 72 15.48 11.06 10.69
N ASN A 73 15.26 9.92 10.06
CA ASN A 73 14.31 9.75 8.94
C ASN A 73 12.86 9.56 9.44
N ASN A 74 12.65 9.51 10.76
CA ASN A 74 11.36 9.43 11.43
C ASN A 74 11.04 10.75 12.13
N ILE A 75 10.46 11.70 11.41
CA ILE A 75 10.23 13.07 11.90
C ILE A 75 8.81 13.20 12.44
N THR A 76 8.65 13.83 13.60
CA THR A 76 7.35 14.28 14.12
C THR A 76 7.38 15.77 14.34
N GLN A 77 6.51 16.52 13.65
CA GLN A 77 6.36 17.95 13.89
C GLN A 77 5.81 18.18 15.30
N SER A 78 6.40 19.13 16.01
CA SER A 78 5.99 19.49 17.36
C SER A 78 6.42 20.91 17.74
N GLY A 79 5.68 21.52 18.65
CA GLY A 79 5.96 22.86 19.17
C GLY A 79 5.96 23.92 18.07
N GLY A 80 7.10 24.59 17.90
CA GLY A 80 7.26 25.66 16.91
C GLY A 80 7.31 25.17 15.45
N THR A 81 7.50 23.88 15.20
CA THR A 81 7.61 23.30 13.84
C THR A 81 6.27 22.84 13.27
N GLU A 82 5.21 22.87 14.07
CA GLU A 82 3.86 22.41 13.68
C GLU A 82 3.28 23.31 12.60
N TRP A 83 3.11 22.73 11.41
CA TRP A 83 2.50 23.44 10.29
C TRP A 83 1.10 23.92 10.63
N SER A 84 0.28 23.20 11.40
CA SER A 84 -1.08 23.64 11.75
C SER A 84 -1.12 24.98 12.48
N LYS A 85 -0.08 25.29 13.27
CA LYS A 85 0.06 26.53 14.05
C LYS A 85 0.70 27.68 13.27
N ARG A 86 1.28 27.40 12.09
CA ARG A 86 1.87 28.43 11.22
C ARG A 86 0.81 29.24 10.49
N ASP A 87 1.09 30.51 10.27
CA ASP A 87 0.26 31.41 9.46
C ASP A 87 0.27 30.97 7.99
N LYS A 88 -0.92 30.62 7.47
CA LYS A 88 -1.08 30.10 6.11
C LYS A 88 -0.82 31.14 5.02
N SER A 89 -0.82 32.41 5.37
CA SER A 89 -0.64 33.51 4.41
C SER A 89 0.82 33.91 4.21
N THR A 90 1.66 33.71 5.22
CA THR A 90 3.06 34.19 5.25
C THR A 90 4.08 33.08 5.35
N TYR A 91 3.74 31.93 5.95
CA TYR A 91 4.67 30.83 6.12
C TYR A 91 4.87 30.05 4.81
N ASP A 92 6.12 29.70 4.55
CA ASP A 92 6.52 28.87 3.42
C ASP A 92 7.11 27.54 3.93
N PRO A 93 6.44 26.40 3.70
CA PRO A 93 6.94 25.10 4.13
C PRO A 93 8.06 24.53 3.24
N THR A 94 8.52 25.24 2.21
CA THR A 94 9.60 24.76 1.31
C THR A 94 10.86 24.43 2.09
N ASP A 95 11.33 25.35 2.94
CA ASP A 95 12.58 25.19 3.69
C ASP A 95 12.51 23.98 4.64
N ASP A 96 11.33 23.71 5.22
CA ASP A 96 11.11 22.53 6.05
C ASP A 96 11.24 21.24 5.23
N ILE A 97 10.62 21.20 4.04
CA ILE A 97 10.68 20.04 3.14
C ILE A 97 12.12 19.79 2.69
N GLU A 98 12.85 20.83 2.30
CA GLU A 98 14.27 20.72 1.91
C GLU A 98 15.11 20.20 3.08
N ALA A 99 14.89 20.72 4.30
CA ALA A 99 15.57 20.23 5.49
C ALA A 99 15.24 18.76 5.81
N TYR A 100 13.98 18.33 5.63
CA TYR A 100 13.60 16.93 5.82
C TYR A 100 14.25 16.02 4.79
N ALA A 101 14.32 16.46 3.53
CA ALA A 101 14.90 15.71 2.42
C ALA A 101 16.40 15.42 2.63
N LEU A 102 17.13 16.26 3.35
CA LEU A 102 18.56 16.05 3.67
C LEU A 102 18.81 14.78 4.51
N ASN A 103 17.80 14.22 5.17
CA ASN A 103 17.94 12.94 5.89
C ASN A 103 17.86 11.73 4.96
N ALA A 104 17.38 11.89 3.73
CA ALA A 104 17.35 10.79 2.77
C ALA A 104 18.76 10.45 2.28
N SER A 105 19.06 9.16 2.13
CA SER A 105 20.34 8.69 1.57
C SER A 105 20.50 9.01 0.07
N GLY A 106 19.41 9.36 -0.60
CA GLY A 106 19.36 9.72 -2.02
C GLY A 106 18.51 10.96 -2.30
N VAL A 107 18.46 11.37 -3.58
CA VAL A 107 17.66 12.52 -4.02
C VAL A 107 16.18 12.23 -3.84
N VAL A 108 15.41 13.16 -3.27
CA VAL A 108 13.95 13.07 -3.21
C VAL A 108 13.37 13.56 -4.54
N ASN A 109 12.52 12.77 -5.18
CA ASN A 109 11.82 13.18 -6.41
C ASN A 109 10.29 13.03 -6.30
N ILE A 110 9.79 12.50 -5.18
CA ILE A 110 8.36 12.32 -4.92
C ILE A 110 8.05 12.58 -3.45
N ILE A 111 6.94 13.26 -3.22
CA ILE A 111 6.33 13.40 -1.90
C ILE A 111 4.92 12.81 -1.95
N VAL A 112 4.69 11.85 -1.06
CA VAL A 112 3.40 11.19 -0.88
C VAL A 112 2.73 11.70 0.40
N PHE A 113 1.52 12.20 0.27
CA PHE A 113 0.70 12.64 1.40
C PHE A 113 -0.50 11.73 1.61
N ASP A 114 -0.94 11.61 2.87
CA ASP A 114 -2.33 11.26 3.15
C ASP A 114 -3.27 12.44 2.79
N PRO A 115 -4.59 12.22 2.70
CA PRO A 115 -5.55 13.27 2.36
C PRO A 115 -5.53 14.50 3.29
N LYS A 116 -5.33 14.32 4.60
CA LYS A 116 -5.31 15.43 5.58
C LYS A 116 -3.97 16.16 5.57
N GLY A 117 -2.85 15.45 5.46
CA GLY A 117 -1.54 16.06 5.27
C GLY A 117 -1.48 16.91 4.01
N TRP A 118 -2.05 16.42 2.91
CA TRP A 118 -2.22 17.21 1.68
C TRP A 118 -3.09 18.46 1.90
N ALA A 119 -4.20 18.32 2.64
CA ALA A 119 -5.09 19.44 2.93
C ALA A 119 -4.39 20.53 3.75
N LEU A 120 -3.54 20.14 4.69
CA LEU A 120 -2.71 21.06 5.47
C LEU A 120 -1.65 21.73 4.58
N PHE A 121 -0.88 20.95 3.81
CA PHE A 121 0.18 21.47 2.95
C PHE A 121 -0.36 22.47 1.90
N ARG A 122 -1.44 22.14 1.20
CA ARG A 122 -2.05 23.02 0.19
C ARG A 122 -2.70 24.28 0.78
N SER A 123 -2.89 24.37 2.09
CA SER A 123 -3.52 25.53 2.73
C SER A 123 -2.61 26.77 2.71
N PHE A 124 -1.29 26.56 2.69
CA PHE A 124 -0.30 27.63 2.61
C PHE A 124 -0.38 28.36 1.26
N LYS A 125 -0.33 29.70 1.30
CA LYS A 125 -0.34 30.55 0.10
C LYS A 125 0.88 30.28 -0.78
N ALA A 126 2.07 30.23 -0.19
CA ALA A 126 3.33 29.94 -0.91
C ALA A 126 3.26 28.60 -1.68
N VAL A 127 2.63 27.58 -1.09
CA VAL A 127 2.43 26.28 -1.74
C VAL A 127 1.57 26.41 -2.98
N ARG A 128 0.43 27.11 -2.88
CA ARG A 128 -0.49 27.30 -4.02
C ARG A 128 0.12 28.12 -5.16
N GLU A 129 1.03 29.04 -4.84
CA GLU A 129 1.74 29.86 -5.84
C GLU A 129 2.85 29.09 -6.55
N LYS A 130 3.55 28.20 -5.83
CA LYS A 130 4.67 27.40 -6.35
C LYS A 130 4.25 26.09 -7.02
N LEU A 131 3.08 25.54 -6.69
CA LEU A 131 2.61 24.25 -7.23
C LEU A 131 2.27 24.37 -8.73
N ASP A 132 3.01 23.65 -9.56
CA ASP A 132 2.70 23.52 -10.99
C ASP A 132 1.74 22.36 -11.22
N THR A 133 0.49 22.72 -11.54
CA THR A 133 -0.59 21.77 -11.84
C THR A 133 -0.70 21.47 -13.33
N ARG A 134 0.14 22.09 -14.20
CA ARG A 134 0.11 21.87 -15.64
C ARG A 134 0.48 20.42 -15.93
N ARG A 135 -0.48 19.71 -16.52
CA ARG A 135 -0.34 18.30 -16.88
C ARG A 135 0.37 18.21 -18.23
N GLY A 136 1.66 17.90 -18.23
CA GLY A 136 2.38 17.46 -19.43
C GLY A 136 2.04 16.00 -19.75
N SER A 137 2.05 15.62 -21.04
CA SER A 137 1.79 14.24 -21.49
C SER A 137 2.87 13.21 -21.13
N HIS A 138 3.78 13.55 -20.20
CA HIS A 138 5.02 12.83 -19.90
C HIS A 138 5.16 12.39 -18.44
N SER A 139 4.09 12.44 -17.63
CA SER A 139 4.18 11.92 -16.26
C SER A 139 4.36 10.40 -16.30
N GLU A 140 5.61 9.91 -16.27
CA GLU A 140 5.93 8.47 -16.20
C GLU A 140 5.22 7.79 -15.00
N LEU A 141 4.96 8.56 -13.94
CA LEU A 141 4.09 8.18 -12.83
C LEU A 141 2.70 7.73 -13.32
N GLU A 142 2.03 8.43 -14.24
CA GLU A 142 0.73 8.00 -14.79
C GLU A 142 0.83 6.69 -15.59
N THR A 143 1.97 6.44 -16.25
CA THR A 143 2.19 5.20 -17.02
C THR A 143 2.51 3.98 -16.15
N ALA A 144 3.13 4.18 -14.98
CA ALA A 144 3.39 3.12 -13.99
C ALA A 144 2.14 2.79 -13.13
N VAL A 145 1.09 3.62 -13.16
CA VAL A 145 -0.01 3.70 -12.18
C VAL A 145 -1.37 3.32 -12.83
N ARG A 146 -1.37 2.45 -13.85
CA ARG A 146 -2.57 2.09 -14.64
C ARG A 146 -3.76 1.53 -13.84
N ASP A 147 -3.55 0.99 -12.64
CA ASP A 147 -4.59 0.35 -11.81
C ASP A 147 -4.91 1.10 -10.49
N LEU A 148 -4.18 2.19 -10.22
CA LEU A 148 -4.27 2.93 -8.95
C LEU A 148 -5.22 4.14 -8.99
N GLY A 149 -5.92 4.39 -10.10
CA GLY A 149 -6.84 5.52 -10.25
C GLY A 149 -7.96 5.60 -9.21
N LYS A 150 -8.14 4.57 -8.38
CA LYS A 150 -9.07 4.54 -7.24
C LYS A 150 -8.46 4.98 -5.90
N ALA A 151 -7.14 4.97 -5.76
CA ALA A 151 -6.44 5.16 -4.49
C ALA A 151 -5.31 6.20 -4.56
N VAL A 152 -4.84 6.58 -5.74
CA VAL A 152 -3.72 7.52 -5.91
C VAL A 152 -4.15 8.70 -6.77
N SER A 153 -3.79 9.90 -6.34
CA SER A 153 -4.09 11.13 -7.05
C SER A 153 -2.84 12.00 -7.18
N TYR A 154 -2.30 12.08 -8.39
CA TYR A 154 -1.23 13.00 -8.73
C TYR A 154 -1.74 14.45 -8.69
N LYS A 155 -0.99 15.34 -8.02
CA LYS A 155 -1.38 16.75 -7.81
C LYS A 155 -0.60 17.75 -8.64
N GLY A 156 0.58 17.38 -9.13
CA GLY A 156 1.46 18.27 -9.88
C GLY A 156 2.89 18.19 -9.40
N MET A 157 3.71 19.13 -9.88
CA MET A 157 5.10 19.28 -9.47
C MET A 157 5.22 20.44 -8.48
N TYR A 158 6.07 20.29 -7.48
CA TYR A 158 6.46 21.34 -6.56
C TYR A 158 7.97 21.54 -6.66
N GLY A 159 8.41 22.50 -7.47
CA GLY A 159 9.81 22.51 -7.92
C GLY A 159 10.10 21.28 -8.80
N ASP A 160 11.05 20.45 -8.38
CA ASP A 160 11.46 19.20 -9.05
C ASP A 160 10.85 17.94 -8.42
N VAL A 161 10.07 18.06 -7.35
CA VAL A 161 9.41 16.90 -6.71
C VAL A 161 7.96 16.72 -7.17
N ALA A 162 7.60 15.47 -7.45
CA ALA A 162 6.22 15.08 -7.76
C ALA A 162 5.38 15.02 -6.48
N ILE A 163 4.20 15.64 -6.48
CA ILE A 163 3.25 15.56 -5.36
C ILE A 163 2.16 14.55 -5.65
N VAL A 164 2.02 13.56 -4.77
CA VAL A 164 1.03 12.49 -4.84
C VAL A 164 0.22 12.42 -3.56
N VAL A 165 -1.09 12.22 -3.68
CA VAL A 165 -1.96 11.89 -2.55
C VAL A 165 -2.35 10.42 -2.65
N TYR A 166 -2.07 9.68 -1.59
CA TYR A 166 -2.41 8.27 -1.48
C TYR A 166 -3.55 8.10 -0.46
N SER A 167 -4.65 7.49 -0.90
CA SER A 167 -5.86 7.21 -0.14
C SER A 167 -6.24 5.73 -0.22
N GLY A 168 -5.26 4.84 -0.34
CA GLY A 168 -5.47 3.39 -0.32
C GLY A 168 -6.05 2.94 1.02
N GLN A 169 -6.97 1.97 0.95
CA GLN A 169 -7.68 1.44 2.11
C GLN A 169 -7.61 -0.09 2.14
N TYR A 170 -7.55 -0.64 3.35
CA TYR A 170 -7.73 -2.06 3.62
C TYR A 170 -8.95 -2.28 4.51
N VAL A 171 -9.41 -3.54 4.57
CA VAL A 171 -10.53 -3.93 5.42
C VAL A 171 -9.99 -4.82 6.53
N GLU A 172 -10.19 -4.39 7.77
CA GLU A 172 -9.85 -5.18 8.95
C GLU A 172 -11.12 -5.32 9.79
N ASN A 173 -11.52 -6.57 10.08
CA ASN A 173 -12.73 -6.88 10.85
C ASN A 173 -13.99 -6.16 10.33
N GLY A 174 -14.12 -6.01 9.01
CA GLY A 174 -15.24 -5.33 8.36
C GLY A 174 -15.19 -3.80 8.40
N VAL A 175 -14.14 -3.20 8.98
CA VAL A 175 -13.93 -1.75 9.05
C VAL A 175 -12.88 -1.33 8.03
N LYS A 176 -13.16 -0.29 7.26
CA LYS A 176 -12.19 0.30 6.33
C LYS A 176 -11.19 1.17 7.09
N LYS A 177 -9.91 0.95 6.84
CA LYS A 177 -8.81 1.74 7.38
C LYS A 177 -7.91 2.21 6.24
N ASN A 178 -7.29 3.38 6.39
CA ASN A 178 -6.30 3.88 5.44
C ASN A 178 -4.96 3.20 5.73
N PHE A 179 -4.19 2.86 4.69
CA PHE A 179 -2.81 2.38 4.89
C PHE A 179 -1.91 3.50 5.42
N LEU A 180 -2.04 4.72 4.89
CA LEU A 180 -1.37 5.90 5.45
C LEU A 180 -2.21 6.48 6.59
N PRO A 181 -1.64 6.66 7.79
CA PRO A 181 -2.28 7.40 8.87
C PRO A 181 -2.57 8.85 8.47
N ASP A 182 -3.49 9.48 9.19
CA ASP A 182 -3.80 10.89 9.02
C ASP A 182 -2.57 11.78 9.31
N ASN A 183 -2.43 12.86 8.54
CA ASN A 183 -1.34 13.84 8.65
C ASN A 183 0.06 13.24 8.41
N THR A 184 0.18 12.30 7.50
CA THR A 184 1.44 11.67 7.09
C THR A 184 1.96 12.28 5.79
N MET A 185 3.25 12.58 5.78
CA MET A 185 4.03 12.95 4.59
C MET A 185 5.22 12.01 4.47
N VAL A 186 5.48 11.49 3.27
CA VAL A 186 6.63 10.64 2.96
C VAL A 186 7.39 11.25 1.81
N LEU A 187 8.68 11.46 2.00
CA LEU A 187 9.61 11.85 0.95
C LEU A 187 10.37 10.60 0.52
N GLY A 188 10.61 10.46 -0.79
CA GLY A 188 11.42 9.37 -1.31
C GLY A 188 11.79 9.55 -2.77
N ASN A 189 12.29 8.47 -3.37
CA ASN A 189 12.65 8.42 -4.78
C ASN A 189 11.87 7.31 -5.51
N THR A 190 11.33 7.58 -6.69
CA THR A 190 10.66 6.56 -7.53
C THR A 190 11.60 5.47 -8.05
N HIS A 191 12.92 5.69 -7.98
CA HIS A 191 13.95 4.69 -8.28
C HIS A 191 14.31 3.83 -7.08
N ALA A 192 13.89 4.19 -5.86
CA ALA A 192 14.05 3.35 -4.68
C ALA A 192 13.29 2.04 -4.91
N ARG A 193 14.00 0.91 -4.88
CA ARG A 193 13.41 -0.42 -5.15
C ARG A 193 13.41 -1.26 -3.88
N GLY A 194 12.20 -1.57 -3.40
CA GLY A 194 11.99 -2.63 -2.42
C GLY A 194 12.08 -4.03 -3.06
N LEU A 195 12.23 -5.02 -2.20
CA LEU A 195 12.25 -6.45 -2.54
C LEU A 195 10.95 -7.09 -2.05
N ARG A 196 10.26 -7.81 -2.94
CA ARG A 196 9.17 -8.71 -2.55
C ARG A 196 9.76 -10.10 -2.39
N THR A 197 9.82 -10.58 -1.16
CA THR A 197 10.34 -11.92 -0.87
C THR A 197 9.18 -12.83 -0.45
N TYR A 198 9.29 -14.11 -0.80
CA TYR A 198 8.26 -15.10 -0.50
C TYR A 198 8.94 -16.34 0.07
N GLY A 199 8.53 -16.74 1.27
CA GLY A 199 8.96 -17.98 1.90
C GLY A 199 8.43 -19.21 1.16
N CYS A 200 9.04 -20.37 1.44
CA CYS A 200 8.58 -21.66 0.91
C CYS A 200 7.19 -22.01 1.45
N ILE A 201 6.29 -22.42 0.56
CA ILE A 201 4.98 -22.96 0.93
C ILE A 201 5.17 -24.30 1.64
N GLN A 202 4.48 -24.50 2.76
CA GLN A 202 4.63 -25.70 3.62
C GLN A 202 3.50 -26.73 3.42
N ASP A 203 2.65 -26.55 2.40
CA ASP A 203 1.59 -27.50 2.06
C ASP A 203 2.19 -28.82 1.54
N ALA A 204 1.71 -29.95 2.07
CA ALA A 204 2.22 -31.27 1.68
C ALA A 204 2.01 -31.59 0.20
N ASP A 205 0.92 -31.13 -0.41
CA ASP A 205 0.68 -31.34 -1.84
C ASP A 205 1.64 -30.46 -2.67
N ALA A 206 1.84 -29.20 -2.28
CA ALA A 206 2.82 -28.32 -2.93
C ALA A 206 4.24 -28.93 -2.87
N LEU A 207 4.65 -29.43 -1.71
CA LEU A 207 5.95 -30.09 -1.53
C LEU A 207 6.07 -31.36 -2.38
N SER A 208 5.00 -32.16 -2.47
CA SER A 208 4.95 -33.39 -3.29
C SER A 208 5.01 -33.08 -4.79
N GLU A 209 4.43 -31.96 -5.21
CA GLU A 209 4.49 -31.42 -6.57
C GLU A 209 5.85 -30.75 -6.89
N GLY A 210 6.75 -30.66 -5.90
CA GLY A 210 8.07 -30.03 -6.05
C GLY A 210 8.03 -28.50 -6.07
N ILE A 211 6.93 -27.89 -5.63
CA ILE A 211 6.75 -26.43 -5.56
C ILE A 211 7.37 -25.93 -4.25
N ASN A 212 8.62 -25.46 -4.33
CA ASN A 212 9.41 -24.98 -3.18
C ASN A 212 9.58 -23.44 -3.13
N ALA A 213 9.19 -22.72 -4.18
CA ALA A 213 9.18 -21.26 -4.22
C ALA A 213 8.04 -20.78 -5.12
N SER A 214 6.97 -20.29 -4.52
CA SER A 214 5.87 -19.67 -5.25
C SER A 214 5.31 -18.48 -4.47
N PRO A 215 5.03 -17.35 -5.14
CA PRO A 215 4.33 -16.24 -4.50
C PRO A 215 2.91 -16.60 -4.07
N ARG A 216 2.25 -17.54 -4.76
CA ARG A 216 0.88 -17.99 -4.50
C ARG A 216 0.76 -19.49 -4.74
N TYR A 217 0.04 -20.20 -3.89
CA TYR A 217 -0.37 -21.60 -4.12
C TYR A 217 -1.88 -21.76 -3.93
N PRO A 218 -2.68 -21.67 -5.00
CA PRO A 218 -4.13 -21.84 -4.94
C PRO A 218 -4.51 -23.33 -4.88
N LYS A 219 -5.46 -23.66 -4.00
CA LYS A 219 -5.98 -25.01 -3.80
C LYS A 219 -7.51 -24.99 -3.75
N ASN A 220 -8.13 -25.98 -4.37
CA ASN A 220 -9.57 -26.25 -4.26
C ASN A 220 -9.75 -27.73 -3.96
N TRP A 221 -10.44 -28.06 -2.87
CA TRP A 221 -10.67 -29.44 -2.47
C TRP A 221 -12.05 -29.63 -1.86
N LYS A 222 -12.50 -30.88 -1.83
CA LYS A 222 -13.74 -31.29 -1.17
C LYS A 222 -13.41 -32.18 0.02
N THR A 223 -14.08 -31.96 1.14
CA THR A 223 -14.06 -32.88 2.27
C THR A 223 -15.28 -33.79 2.19
N SER A 224 -15.07 -35.09 2.33
CA SER A 224 -16.14 -36.08 2.45
C SER A 224 -16.83 -35.96 3.82
N GLY A 225 -18.12 -36.32 3.89
CA GLY A 225 -18.93 -36.25 5.11
C GLY A 225 -20.40 -35.98 4.83
N ASP A 226 -21.21 -35.86 5.89
CA ASP A 226 -22.61 -35.43 5.84
C ASP A 226 -22.81 -34.15 6.70
N PRO A 227 -22.76 -32.95 6.10
CA PRO A 227 -22.65 -32.67 4.67
C PRO A 227 -21.20 -32.62 4.16
N ALA A 228 -20.99 -33.03 2.91
CA ALA A 228 -19.76 -32.77 2.19
C ALA A 228 -19.58 -31.26 1.97
N ARG A 229 -18.35 -30.76 2.09
CA ARG A 229 -18.02 -29.35 1.94
C ARG A 229 -16.92 -29.16 0.92
N GLU A 230 -16.92 -27.98 0.31
CA GLU A 230 -15.90 -27.59 -0.66
C GLU A 230 -15.22 -26.32 -0.18
N PHE A 231 -13.89 -26.30 -0.30
CA PHE A 231 -13.05 -25.22 0.18
C PHE A 231 -12.15 -24.69 -0.92
N THR A 232 -11.78 -23.43 -0.77
CA THR A 232 -10.73 -22.75 -1.53
C THR A 232 -9.72 -22.19 -0.53
N MET A 233 -8.46 -22.13 -0.94
CA MET A 233 -7.39 -21.51 -0.16
C MET A 233 -6.26 -21.11 -1.09
N ILE A 234 -5.77 -19.87 -0.97
CA ILE A 234 -4.50 -19.44 -1.55
C ILE A 234 -3.48 -19.30 -0.42
N GLN A 235 -2.38 -20.04 -0.51
CA GLN A 235 -1.27 -19.92 0.44
C GLN A 235 -0.20 -18.98 -0.13
N SER A 236 0.35 -18.13 0.73
CA SER A 236 1.48 -17.25 0.44
C SER A 236 2.24 -16.98 1.74
N ALA A 237 3.54 -16.69 1.62
CA ALA A 237 4.40 -16.31 2.75
C ALA A 237 5.18 -15.03 2.42
N PRO A 238 4.51 -13.87 2.23
CA PRO A 238 5.15 -12.65 1.79
C PRO A 238 5.92 -11.93 2.90
N LEU A 239 7.06 -11.35 2.51
CA LEU A 239 7.87 -10.44 3.32
C LEU A 239 8.40 -9.31 2.42
N MET A 240 7.90 -8.09 2.64
CA MET A 240 8.30 -6.89 1.88
C MET A 240 9.48 -6.20 2.57
N LEU A 241 10.58 -6.01 1.85
CA LEU A 241 11.81 -5.43 2.39
C LEU A 241 12.22 -4.17 1.62
N LEU A 242 12.90 -3.27 2.31
CA LEU A 242 13.64 -2.16 1.70
C LEU A 242 15.13 -2.52 1.73
N ALA A 243 15.80 -2.38 0.58
CA ALA A 243 17.24 -2.60 0.51
C ALA A 243 18.01 -1.48 1.23
N ASP A 244 17.55 -0.24 1.05
CA ASP A 244 18.00 0.92 1.80
C ASP A 244 16.77 1.64 2.38
N PRO A 245 16.48 1.46 3.69
CA PRO A 245 15.34 2.13 4.31
C PRO A 245 15.56 3.64 4.51
N ASP A 246 16.81 4.13 4.43
CA ASP A 246 17.14 5.55 4.57
C ASP A 246 16.88 6.35 3.26
N GLU A 247 16.50 5.69 2.16
CA GLU A 247 15.98 6.36 0.95
C GLU A 247 14.65 7.09 1.21
N PHE A 248 13.97 6.76 2.31
CA PHE A 248 12.67 7.33 2.68
C PHE A 248 12.77 8.15 3.95
N VAL A 249 12.10 9.30 3.96
CA VAL A 249 11.88 10.12 5.16
C VAL A 249 10.39 10.21 5.41
N SER A 250 9.95 9.79 6.60
CA SER A 250 8.56 9.90 7.03
C SER A 250 8.41 11.05 8.02
N VAL A 251 7.39 11.87 7.79
CA VAL A 251 7.06 13.03 8.60
C VAL A 251 5.62 12.94 9.06
N GLN A 252 5.41 12.86 10.38
CA GLN A 252 4.12 13.07 11.01
C GLN A 252 3.90 14.59 11.14
N LEU A 253 2.99 15.11 10.33
CA LEU A 253 2.60 16.51 10.35
C LEU A 253 1.70 16.79 11.56
N ALA A 254 1.82 18.02 12.07
CA ALA A 254 1.05 18.48 13.22
C ALA A 254 0.58 19.91 13.03
#